data_AF-A0A2G1YGZ6-F1
#
_entry.id   AF-A0A2G1YGZ6-F1
#
_cell.length_a   1.000
_cell.length_b   1.000
_cell.length_c   1.000
_cell.angle_alpha   90.00
_cell.angle_beta   90.00
_cell.angle_gamma   90.00
#
_symmetry.space_group_name_H-M   'P 1'
#
loop_
_entity.id
_entity.type
_entity.pdbx_description
1 polymer ?
#
loop_
_entity_poly.entity_id
_entity_poly.type
_entity_poly.pdbx_seq_one_letter_code
_entity_poly.pdbx_strand_id
1 'polypeptide(L)'
;MGYFRSDGISKDGNTYKLKENKEAYYYQPISEQSRKIDGDYTLSQSPDRRFWNKMDFDSRKKSNVKKQTSVVEITENNGLLNIEITIDGPKNVEVTIEMCFNKGGILTGAEPIGNDNYILKSGFGTYAIGRDTIAFGAGKNGHQHINKLESEQYGYHQGSLRSNGIHVYITGYTPFSHEMTIG
;
A
#
# COMPACT_ATOMS: atom_id res chain seq x y z
N MET A 1 -4.16 4.39 -6.60
CA MET A 1 -3.55 3.09 -6.25
C MET A 1 -3.80 2.90 -4.75
N GLY A 2 -4.23 1.71 -4.30
CA GLY A 2 -4.59 1.46 -2.90
C GLY A 2 -3.54 0.65 -2.14
N TYR A 3 -3.92 0.12 -0.98
CA TYR A 3 -3.10 -0.76 -0.14
C TYR A 3 -2.35 -1.85 -0.92
N PHE A 4 -1.12 -2.11 -0.50
CA PHE A 4 -0.32 -3.23 -0.99
C PHE A 4 -0.98 -4.56 -0.65
N ARG A 5 -1.20 -5.39 -1.67
CA ARG A 5 -1.59 -6.80 -1.55
C ARG A 5 -0.68 -7.61 -2.44
N SER A 6 0.17 -8.43 -1.83
CA SER A 6 1.13 -9.21 -2.60
C SER A 6 0.44 -10.18 -3.57
N ASP A 7 1.01 -10.29 -4.77
CA ASP A 7 0.65 -11.30 -5.78
C ASP A 7 1.10 -12.71 -5.36
N GLY A 8 1.91 -12.81 -4.29
CA GLY A 8 2.37 -14.05 -3.70
C GLY A 8 3.51 -13.84 -2.70
N ILE A 9 4.05 -14.93 -2.16
CA ILE A 9 5.24 -14.89 -1.30
C ILE A 9 6.22 -15.95 -1.80
N SER A 10 7.49 -15.58 -1.92
CA SER A 10 8.59 -16.52 -2.17
C SER A 10 9.59 -16.45 -1.03
N LYS A 11 10.25 -17.57 -0.73
CA LYS A 11 11.29 -17.67 0.31
C LYS A 11 12.59 -18.14 -0.32
N ASP A 12 13.69 -17.47 0.01
CA ASP A 12 15.05 -17.89 -0.30
C ASP A 12 15.91 -17.77 0.97
N GLY A 13 16.42 -18.89 1.47
CA GLY A 13 17.07 -18.94 2.79
C GLY A 13 16.17 -18.37 3.89
N ASN A 14 16.64 -17.29 4.54
CA ASN A 14 15.92 -16.55 5.59
C ASN A 14 15.20 -15.29 5.08
N THR A 15 15.15 -15.09 3.76
CA THR A 15 14.53 -13.94 3.14
C THR A 15 13.18 -14.31 2.54
N TYR A 16 12.16 -13.52 2.86
CA TYR A 16 10.82 -13.60 2.28
C TYR A 16 10.63 -12.41 1.35
N LYS A 17 10.20 -12.68 0.11
CA LYS A 17 9.94 -11.66 -0.89
C LYS A 17 8.46 -11.63 -1.23
N LEU A 18 7.86 -10.46 -1.05
CA LEU A 18 6.50 -10.12 -1.46
C LEU A 18 6.58 -9.13 -2.63
N LYS A 19 5.72 -9.31 -3.63
CA LYS A 19 5.70 -8.47 -4.84
C LYS A 19 4.27 -8.19 -5.24
N GLU A 20 3.99 -6.95 -5.63
CA GLU A 20 2.72 -6.55 -6.22
C GLU A 20 2.99 -5.74 -7.49
N ASN A 21 2.23 -6.04 -8.55
CA ASN A 21 2.19 -5.22 -9.76
C ASN A 21 0.81 -4.57 -9.89
N LYS A 22 0.77 -3.25 -10.04
CA LYS A 22 -0.46 -2.51 -10.30
C LYS A 22 -0.37 -1.74 -11.60
N GLU A 23 -1.51 -1.61 -12.28
CA GLU A 23 -1.65 -0.80 -13.47
C GLU A 23 -2.77 0.23 -13.31
N ALA A 24 -2.53 1.42 -13.84
CA ALA A 24 -3.55 2.45 -14.08
C ALA A 24 -3.56 2.80 -15.56
N TYR A 25 -4.74 2.91 -16.15
CA TYR A 25 -4.90 3.12 -17.60
C TYR A 25 -6.25 3.74 -17.92
N TYR A 26 -6.39 4.24 -19.14
CA TYR A 26 -7.68 4.67 -19.68
C TYR A 26 -8.24 3.61 -20.63
N TYR A 27 -9.53 3.34 -20.52
CA TYR A 27 -10.27 2.59 -21.53
C TYR A 27 -10.49 3.50 -22.74
N GLN A 28 -10.10 3.05 -23.92
CA GLN A 28 -10.44 3.68 -25.17
C GLN A 28 -11.84 3.27 -25.63
N PRO A 29 -12.45 3.99 -26.58
CA PRO A 29 -13.71 3.59 -27.19
C PRO A 29 -13.63 2.16 -27.74
N ILE A 30 -14.75 1.44 -27.70
CA ILE A 30 -14.87 0.14 -28.34
C ILE A 30 -14.73 0.32 -29.87
N SER A 31 -14.07 -0.65 -30.51
CA SER A 31 -13.87 -0.65 -31.96
C SER A 31 -15.22 -0.66 -32.69
N GLU A 32 -15.28 -0.10 -33.90
CA GLU A 32 -16.52 -0.04 -34.67
C GLU A 32 -17.13 -1.44 -34.92
N GLN A 33 -16.27 -2.42 -35.19
CA GLN A 33 -16.68 -3.81 -35.44
C GLN A 33 -17.29 -4.51 -34.22
N SER A 34 -17.00 -4.03 -33.01
CA SER A 34 -17.51 -4.61 -31.75
C SER A 34 -18.65 -3.78 -31.15
N ARG A 35 -19.12 -2.73 -31.83
CA ARG A 35 -20.26 -1.93 -31.39
C ARG A 35 -21.56 -2.72 -31.57
N LYS A 36 -22.36 -2.78 -30.51
CA LYS A 36 -23.74 -3.26 -30.59
C LYS A 36 -24.66 -2.08 -30.83
N ILE A 37 -25.58 -2.20 -31.78
CA ILE A 37 -26.47 -1.11 -32.18
C ILE A 37 -27.46 -0.72 -31.07
N ASP A 38 -27.85 -1.67 -30.23
CA ASP A 38 -28.73 -1.48 -29.07
C ASP A 38 -27.98 -1.03 -27.80
N GLY A 39 -26.64 -1.02 -27.84
CA GLY A 39 -25.80 -0.73 -26.69
C GLY A 39 -25.88 -1.77 -25.56
N ASP A 40 -26.50 -2.93 -25.77
CA ASP A 40 -26.72 -3.92 -24.72
C ASP A 40 -25.55 -4.91 -24.60
N TYR A 41 -24.52 -4.49 -23.87
CA TYR A 41 -23.35 -5.32 -23.60
C TYR A 41 -23.56 -6.26 -22.42
N THR A 42 -22.72 -7.30 -22.34
CA THR A 42 -22.70 -8.20 -21.19
C THR A 42 -22.36 -7.42 -19.93
N LEU A 43 -23.13 -7.64 -18.86
CA LEU A 43 -22.82 -7.08 -17.55
C LEU A 43 -21.56 -7.75 -17.02
N SER A 44 -20.50 -6.96 -16.81
CA SER A 44 -19.23 -7.46 -16.29
C SER A 44 -18.69 -6.56 -15.19
N GLN A 45 -17.85 -7.14 -14.34
CA GLN A 45 -17.14 -6.40 -13.32
C GLN A 45 -16.05 -5.54 -13.98
N SER A 46 -15.82 -4.33 -13.48
CA SER A 46 -14.65 -3.55 -13.87
C SER A 46 -13.37 -4.33 -13.50
N PRO A 47 -12.31 -4.30 -14.33
CA PRO A 47 -11.04 -4.97 -14.04
C PRO A 47 -10.41 -4.64 -12.68
N ASP A 48 -10.63 -3.43 -12.14
CA ASP A 48 -10.20 -3.01 -10.82
C ASP A 48 -11.16 -3.39 -9.68
N ARG A 49 -12.22 -4.14 -10.01
CA ARG A 49 -13.24 -4.70 -9.11
C ARG A 49 -14.06 -3.68 -8.32
N ARG A 50 -14.13 -2.43 -8.78
CA ARG A 50 -14.87 -1.35 -8.11
C ARG A 50 -16.36 -1.34 -8.41
N PHE A 51 -16.79 -1.77 -9.59
CA PHE A 51 -18.20 -1.70 -10.00
C PHE A 51 -18.56 -2.73 -11.08
N TRP A 52 -19.84 -2.87 -11.37
CA TRP A 52 -20.36 -3.70 -12.47
C TRP A 52 -21.06 -2.80 -13.49
N ASN A 53 -20.77 -3.00 -14.78
CA ASN A 53 -21.42 -2.23 -15.85
C ASN A 53 -21.44 -3.02 -17.18
N LYS A 54 -22.42 -2.71 -18.03
CA LYS A 54 -22.54 -3.22 -19.40
C LYS A 54 -21.68 -2.37 -20.35
N MET A 55 -20.37 -2.31 -20.10
CA MET A 55 -19.44 -1.50 -20.92
C MET A 55 -18.48 -2.32 -21.78
N ASP A 56 -18.49 -3.65 -21.65
CA ASP A 56 -17.58 -4.56 -22.35
C ASP A 56 -16.10 -4.14 -22.24
N PHE A 57 -15.60 -4.11 -20.99
CA PHE A 57 -14.26 -3.59 -20.68
C PHE A 57 -13.13 -4.32 -21.41
N ASP A 58 -13.24 -5.64 -21.58
CA ASP A 58 -12.19 -6.47 -22.15
C ASP A 58 -12.00 -6.23 -23.65
N SER A 59 -13.06 -5.81 -24.35
CA SER A 59 -13.00 -5.41 -25.77
C SER A 59 -12.40 -4.02 -26.00
N ARG A 60 -12.10 -3.26 -24.95
CA ARG A 60 -11.58 -1.90 -25.05
C ARG A 60 -10.06 -1.88 -24.98
N LYS A 61 -9.44 -1.20 -25.95
CA LYS A 61 -7.99 -0.94 -25.89
C LYS A 61 -7.67 -0.11 -24.65
N LYS A 62 -6.57 -0.43 -23.98
CA LYS A 62 -6.03 0.37 -22.87
C LYS A 62 -4.99 1.35 -23.42
N SER A 63 -4.98 2.59 -22.94
CA SER A 63 -3.94 3.57 -23.26
C SER A 63 -3.34 4.19 -22.01
N ASN A 64 -2.19 4.84 -22.19
CA ASN A 64 -1.44 5.53 -21.13
C ASN A 64 -1.16 4.64 -19.92
N VAL A 65 -0.92 3.35 -20.17
CA VAL A 65 -0.72 2.36 -19.11
C VAL A 65 0.47 2.78 -18.26
N LYS A 66 0.18 3.07 -16.99
CA LYS A 66 1.15 3.32 -15.94
C LYS A 66 1.26 2.06 -15.11
N LYS A 67 2.48 1.60 -14.88
CA LYS A 67 2.77 0.43 -14.07
C LYS A 67 3.48 0.87 -12.80
N GLN A 68 3.12 0.25 -11.69
CA GLN A 68 3.83 0.35 -10.42
C GLN A 68 4.19 -1.05 -9.97
N THR A 69 5.44 -1.26 -9.59
CA THR A 69 5.92 -2.51 -9.02
C THR A 69 6.40 -2.25 -7.60
N SER A 70 5.77 -2.89 -6.63
CA SER A 70 6.17 -2.81 -5.23
C SER A 70 6.78 -4.15 -4.81
N VAL A 71 7.95 -4.11 -4.18
CA VAL A 71 8.66 -5.27 -3.64
C VAL A 71 8.95 -5.00 -2.17
N VAL A 72 8.64 -5.98 -1.32
CA VAL A 72 8.98 -5.98 0.11
C VAL A 72 9.79 -7.25 0.37
N GLU A 73 11.04 -7.08 0.74
CA GLU A 73 11.95 -8.17 1.13
C GLU A 73 12.16 -8.11 2.63
N ILE A 74 11.94 -9.24 3.31
CA ILE A 74 12.03 -9.36 4.77
C ILE A 74 13.04 -10.45 5.07
N THR A 75 14.17 -10.09 5.68
CA THR A 75 15.21 -11.02 6.11
C THR A 75 15.21 -11.13 7.63
N GLU A 76 15.02 -12.33 8.16
CA GLU A 76 15.03 -12.57 9.61
C GLU A 76 16.41 -13.02 10.08
N ASN A 77 16.90 -12.35 11.13
CA ASN A 77 18.20 -12.59 11.75
C ASN A 77 18.07 -12.58 13.28
N ASN A 78 17.89 -13.75 13.89
CA ASN A 78 17.85 -13.93 15.34
C ASN A 78 16.81 -13.00 16.02
N GLY A 79 15.60 -12.92 15.46
CA GLY A 79 14.53 -12.07 15.98
C GLY A 79 14.54 -10.62 15.48
N LEU A 80 15.61 -10.16 14.84
CA LEU A 80 15.63 -8.88 14.12
C LEU A 80 15.18 -9.10 12.67
N LEU A 81 14.16 -8.35 12.25
CA LEU A 81 13.68 -8.32 10.88
C LEU A 81 14.32 -7.14 10.15
N ASN A 82 15.03 -7.39 9.06
CA ASN A 82 15.43 -6.37 8.10
C ASN A 82 14.41 -6.34 6.97
N ILE A 83 13.82 -5.18 6.70
CA ILE A 83 12.75 -4.98 5.73
C ILE A 83 13.24 -3.97 4.70
N GLU A 84 13.30 -4.40 3.45
CA GLU A 84 13.67 -3.60 2.30
C GLU A 84 12.42 -3.40 1.43
N ILE A 85 12.05 -2.15 1.20
CA ILE A 85 10.87 -1.78 0.42
C ILE A 85 11.33 -1.00 -0.80
N THR A 86 11.03 -1.52 -1.98
CA THR A 86 11.26 -0.83 -3.26
C THR A 86 9.96 -0.69 -4.03
N ILE A 87 9.67 0.52 -4.47
CA ILE A 87 8.48 0.82 -5.27
C ILE A 87 8.92 1.63 -6.50
N ASP A 88 8.87 0.99 -7.65
CA ASP A 88 9.08 1.63 -8.94
C ASP A 88 7.74 1.98 -9.60
N GLY A 89 7.70 3.06 -10.38
CA GLY A 89 6.48 3.51 -11.05
C GLY A 89 6.47 4.99 -11.41
N PRO A 90 5.29 5.60 -11.64
CA PRO A 90 5.17 7.03 -11.92
C PRO A 90 5.84 7.86 -10.84
N LYS A 91 6.49 8.97 -11.20
CA LYS A 91 7.16 9.85 -10.24
C LYS A 91 6.16 10.58 -9.34
N ASN A 92 6.58 10.85 -8.10
CA ASN A 92 5.85 11.68 -7.13
C ASN A 92 4.49 11.13 -6.71
N VAL A 93 4.31 9.79 -6.73
CA VAL A 93 3.14 9.17 -6.10
C VAL A 93 3.45 8.96 -4.62
N GLU A 94 2.54 9.40 -3.75
CA GLU A 94 2.65 9.27 -2.30
C GLU A 94 2.72 7.79 -1.88
N VAL A 95 3.66 7.48 -0.98
CA VAL A 95 3.88 6.16 -0.40
C VAL A 95 3.80 6.28 1.11
N THR A 96 2.97 5.45 1.74
CA THR A 96 2.83 5.39 3.20
C THR A 96 3.07 3.97 3.67
N ILE A 97 3.96 3.83 4.65
CA ILE A 97 4.11 2.63 5.46
C ILE A 97 3.40 2.91 6.78
N GLU A 98 2.46 2.04 7.13
CA GLU A 98 1.70 2.10 8.38
C GLU A 98 2.07 0.91 9.26
N MET A 99 2.53 1.19 10.48
CA MET A 99 2.69 0.20 11.54
C MET A 99 1.59 0.39 12.57
N CYS A 100 0.97 -0.68 13.03
CA CYS A 100 -0.07 -0.63 14.06
C CYS A 100 0.39 -1.40 15.30
N PHE A 101 0.41 -0.70 16.45
CA PHE A 101 0.74 -1.24 17.76
C PHE A 101 -0.51 -1.28 18.65
N ASN A 102 -0.45 -2.08 19.71
CA ASN A 102 -1.56 -2.15 20.67
C ASN A 102 -1.74 -0.82 21.43
N LYS A 103 -2.94 -0.58 21.94
CA LYS A 103 -3.19 0.55 22.85
C LYS A 103 -2.60 0.27 24.24
N GLY A 104 -2.23 1.33 24.95
CA GLY A 104 -1.72 1.27 26.32
C GLY A 104 -0.19 1.09 26.43
N GLY A 105 0.52 0.93 25.32
CA GLY A 105 1.98 1.03 25.30
C GLY A 105 2.47 2.47 25.19
N ILE A 106 3.78 2.64 25.36
CA ILE A 106 4.48 3.92 25.28
C ILE A 106 5.31 3.92 23.99
N LEU A 107 5.08 4.94 23.15
CA LEU A 107 5.91 5.21 21.98
C LEU A 107 6.98 6.26 22.30
N THR A 108 8.20 6.01 21.85
CA THR A 108 9.28 7.01 21.84
C THR A 108 9.90 7.12 20.45
N GLY A 109 10.54 8.24 20.14
CA GLY A 109 11.18 8.50 18.84
C GLY A 109 10.23 8.91 17.71
N ALA A 110 8.92 8.67 17.82
CA ALA A 110 7.91 9.13 16.87
C ALA A 110 7.13 10.34 17.41
N GLU A 111 6.77 11.28 16.54
CA GLU A 111 6.04 12.50 16.91
C GLU A 111 4.52 12.29 16.82
N PRO A 112 3.73 12.66 17.83
CA PRO A 112 2.28 12.53 17.76
C PRO A 112 1.68 13.52 16.75
N ILE A 113 0.73 13.04 15.95
CA ILE A 113 -0.03 13.83 14.96
C ILE A 113 -1.56 13.73 15.17
N GLY A 114 -1.99 13.17 16.31
CA GLY A 114 -3.39 13.14 16.75
C GLY A 114 -4.14 11.84 16.40
N ASN A 115 -5.25 11.55 17.08
CA ASN A 115 -6.07 10.34 16.86
C ASN A 115 -5.27 9.02 16.93
N ASP A 116 -4.42 8.88 17.96
CA ASP A 116 -3.51 7.74 18.13
C ASP A 116 -2.50 7.55 16.97
N ASN A 117 -2.28 8.59 16.16
CA ASN A 117 -1.29 8.57 15.07
C ASN A 117 0.00 9.26 15.47
N TYR A 118 1.09 8.71 14.95
CA TYR A 118 2.45 9.19 15.13
C TYR A 118 3.20 9.14 13.80
N ILE A 119 4.19 10.01 13.61
CA ILE A 119 5.08 10.00 12.46
C ILE A 119 6.52 9.79 12.91
N LEU A 120 7.19 8.79 12.35
CA LEU A 120 8.62 8.56 12.57
C LEU A 120 9.40 9.31 11.49
N LYS A 121 9.76 10.57 11.78
CA LYS A 121 10.38 11.44 10.77
C LYS A 121 11.79 11.03 10.34
N SER A 122 12.54 10.43 11.26
CA SER A 122 13.93 10.00 11.11
C SER A 122 14.33 9.10 12.27
N GLY A 123 15.48 8.43 12.16
CA GLY A 123 16.04 7.65 13.27
C GLY A 123 15.16 6.45 13.64
N PHE A 124 15.18 6.04 14.90
CA PHE A 124 14.45 4.87 15.37
C PHE A 124 13.40 5.25 16.39
N GLY A 125 12.29 4.53 16.37
CA GLY A 125 11.27 4.56 17.40
C GLY A 125 11.29 3.29 18.25
N THR A 126 10.70 3.37 19.43
CA THR A 126 10.42 2.19 20.26
C THR A 126 8.97 2.19 20.71
N TYR A 127 8.40 0.99 20.79
CA TYR A 127 7.12 0.73 21.42
C TYR A 127 7.33 -0.21 22.60
N ALA A 128 6.95 0.21 23.81
CA ALA A 128 7.07 -0.58 25.02
C ALA A 128 5.71 -0.83 25.68
N ILE A 129 5.43 -2.07 26.09
CA ILE A 129 4.24 -2.43 26.85
C ILE A 129 4.57 -3.50 27.89
N GLY A 130 4.29 -3.21 29.16
CA GLY A 130 4.69 -4.09 30.26
C GLY A 130 6.21 -4.25 30.34
N ARG A 131 6.72 -5.44 30.06
CA ARG A 131 8.17 -5.75 30.01
C ARG A 131 8.71 -5.90 28.60
N ASP A 132 7.84 -5.85 27.59
CA ASP A 132 8.20 -6.09 26.20
C ASP A 132 8.50 -4.76 25.52
N THR A 133 9.47 -4.76 24.62
CA THR A 133 9.85 -3.59 23.82
C THR A 133 10.21 -4.03 22.41
N ILE A 134 9.77 -3.26 21.42
CA ILE A 134 10.13 -3.43 20.01
C ILE A 134 10.74 -2.11 19.54
N ALA A 135 11.91 -2.17 18.93
CA ALA A 135 12.51 -1.07 18.19
C ALA A 135 12.16 -1.17 16.71
N PHE A 136 11.98 -0.03 16.05
CA PHE A 136 11.65 0.03 14.62
C PHE A 136 12.22 1.29 13.95
N GLY A 137 12.58 1.18 12.67
CA GLY A 137 13.11 2.31 11.88
C GLY A 137 14.17 1.85 10.89
N ALA A 138 14.73 2.68 10.02
CA ALA A 138 14.76 4.12 10.17
C ALA A 138 13.46 4.83 9.77
N GLY A 139 13.22 6.01 10.35
CA GLY A 139 12.14 6.90 9.94
C GLY A 139 12.39 7.59 8.61
N LYS A 140 11.30 8.06 8.01
CA LYS A 140 11.31 8.95 6.83
C LYS A 140 10.00 9.72 6.77
N ASN A 141 10.08 10.99 6.41
CA ASN A 141 8.92 11.86 6.29
C ASN A 141 8.93 12.66 4.97
N GLY A 142 8.36 12.08 3.92
CA GLY A 142 8.19 12.75 2.63
C GLY A 142 6.94 13.62 2.55
N HIS A 143 5.87 13.27 3.26
CA HIS A 143 4.59 13.98 3.25
C HIS A 143 3.75 13.71 4.50
N GLN A 144 2.66 14.45 4.67
CA GLN A 144 1.72 14.32 5.79
C GLN A 144 0.41 13.59 5.44
N HIS A 145 0.27 13.10 4.19
CA HIS A 145 -0.90 12.33 3.79
C HIS A 145 -0.95 10.95 4.45
N ILE A 146 -1.79 10.79 5.47
CA ILE A 146 -1.99 9.53 6.23
C ILE A 146 -3.45 9.09 6.33
N ASN A 147 -4.35 9.76 5.59
CA ASN A 147 -5.79 9.50 5.60
C ASN A 147 -6.23 8.84 4.29
N LYS A 148 -7.38 8.15 4.28
CA LYS A 148 -7.99 7.54 3.09
C LYS A 148 -7.06 6.56 2.34
N LEU A 149 -6.20 5.86 3.06
CA LEU A 149 -5.26 4.89 2.51
C LEU A 149 -6.00 3.69 1.88
N GLU A 150 -7.21 3.40 2.39
CA GLU A 150 -8.04 2.24 2.05
C GLU A 150 -8.59 2.25 0.62
N SER A 151 -8.36 3.31 -0.17
CA SER A 151 -8.84 3.43 -1.56
C SER A 151 -10.37 3.39 -1.68
N GLU A 152 -10.86 3.72 -2.87
CA GLU A 152 -12.28 3.68 -3.20
C GLU A 152 -12.90 2.27 -3.05
N GLN A 153 -12.09 1.22 -3.18
CA GLN A 153 -12.56 -0.16 -3.02
C GLN A 153 -13.26 -0.40 -1.68
N TYR A 154 -12.82 0.26 -0.61
CA TYR A 154 -13.46 0.15 0.71
C TYR A 154 -14.34 1.37 1.00
N GLY A 155 -13.91 2.57 0.61
CA GLY A 155 -14.65 3.81 0.88
C GLY A 155 -16.09 3.82 0.35
N TYR A 156 -16.33 3.31 -0.87
CA TYR A 156 -17.69 3.24 -1.44
C TYR A 156 -18.65 2.34 -0.65
N HIS A 157 -18.11 1.36 0.09
CA HIS A 157 -18.89 0.43 0.89
C HIS A 157 -18.85 0.79 2.38
N GLN A 158 -18.38 1.99 2.73
CA GLN A 158 -18.18 2.43 4.13
C GLN A 158 -17.29 1.45 4.93
N GLY A 159 -16.41 0.74 4.23
CA GLY A 159 -15.45 -0.18 4.83
C GLY A 159 -14.18 0.55 5.27
N SER A 160 -13.45 -0.06 6.20
CA SER A 160 -12.17 0.44 6.69
C SER A 160 -11.13 -0.69 6.72
N LEU A 161 -9.90 -0.36 6.33
CA LEU A 161 -8.73 -1.23 6.54
C LEU A 161 -7.94 -0.86 7.80
N ARG A 162 -8.36 0.20 8.49
CA ARG A 162 -7.67 0.71 9.67
C ARG A 162 -7.91 -0.20 10.86
N SER A 163 -6.86 -0.83 11.35
CA SER A 163 -6.87 -1.62 12.57
C SER A 163 -6.99 -0.75 13.82
N ASN A 164 -7.60 -1.27 14.88
CA ASN A 164 -7.60 -0.62 16.19
C ASN A 164 -6.20 -0.64 16.80
N GLY A 165 -5.68 0.51 17.23
CA GLY A 165 -4.35 0.58 17.81
C GLY A 165 -3.77 1.99 17.83
N ILE A 166 -2.47 2.05 18.09
CA ILE A 166 -1.62 3.22 17.90
C ILE A 166 -0.89 3.05 16.56
N HIS A 167 -0.91 4.05 15.71
CA HIS A 167 -0.35 3.97 14.36
C HIS A 167 0.91 4.81 14.23
N VAL A 168 1.96 4.24 13.63
CA VAL A 168 3.19 4.96 13.30
C VAL A 168 3.40 4.95 11.80
N TYR A 169 3.62 6.13 11.24
CA TYR A 169 3.76 6.34 9.80
C TYR A 169 5.20 6.67 9.40
N ILE A 170 5.59 6.10 8.26
CA ILE A 170 6.75 6.49 7.47
C ILE A 170 6.24 6.83 6.07
N THR A 171 6.64 7.97 5.52
CA THR A 171 6.09 8.47 4.25
C THR A 171 7.17 8.83 3.24
N GLY A 172 6.83 8.80 1.95
CA GLY A 172 7.74 9.08 0.86
C GLY A 172 7.03 9.22 -0.49
N TYR A 173 7.82 9.28 -1.56
CA TYR A 173 7.29 9.34 -2.92
C TYR A 173 7.99 8.33 -3.81
N THR A 174 7.27 7.84 -4.82
CA THR A 174 7.85 7.00 -5.88
C THR A 174 8.75 7.79 -6.84
N PRO A 175 9.79 7.16 -7.42
CA PRO A 175 10.35 5.86 -7.02
C PRO A 175 10.85 5.89 -5.58
N PHE A 176 10.51 4.85 -4.82
CA PHE A 176 10.73 4.77 -3.39
C PHE A 176 11.64 3.60 -3.08
N SER A 177 12.68 3.84 -2.29
CA SER A 177 13.52 2.81 -1.70
C SER A 177 13.70 3.16 -0.23
N HIS A 178 13.46 2.18 0.63
CA HIS A 178 13.55 2.34 2.07
C HIS A 178 13.91 1.03 2.74
N GLU A 179 14.89 1.11 3.64
CA GLU A 179 15.32 0.00 4.48
C GLU A 179 14.97 0.35 5.92
N MET A 180 14.41 -0.62 6.64
CA MET A 180 14.10 -0.50 8.05
C MET A 180 14.26 -1.85 8.75
N THR A 181 14.48 -1.81 10.06
CA THR A 181 14.51 -2.96 10.93
C THR A 181 13.34 -2.92 11.91
N ILE A 182 12.93 -4.09 12.38
CA ILE A 182 11.97 -4.29 13.46
C ILE A 182 12.46 -5.45 14.33
N GLY A 183 12.59 -5.24 15.65
CA GLY A 183 13.02 -6.30 16.58
C GLY A 183 13.16 -5.83 18.01
#